data_AF-A0A059ZXX7-F1
#
_entry.id   AF-A0A059ZXX7-F1
#
_cell.length_a   1.000
_cell.length_b   1.000
_cell.length_c   1.000
_cell.angle_alpha   90.00
_cell.angle_beta   90.00
_cell.angle_gamma   90.00
#
_symmetry.space_group_name_H-M   'P 1'
#
loop_
_entity.id
_entity.type
_entity.pdbx_description
1 polymer ?
#
loop_
_entity_poly.entity_id
_entity_poly.type
_entity_poly.pdbx_seq_one_letter_code
_entity_poly.pdbx_strand_id
1 'polypeptide(L)' 'MQTFDQSLLKLYMDGLIHYEDALRGADSQNDLRLAIKMECLRRGLEDPGAQSDGERQWRIQS' A
#
# COMPACT_ATOMS: atom_id res chain seq x y z
N MET A 1 -12.14 -19.03 -1.06
CA MET A 1 -10.87 -18.85 -1.81
C MET A 1 -10.23 -17.56 -1.32
N GLN A 2 -8.91 -17.55 -1.13
CA GLN A 2 -8.16 -16.35 -0.75
C GLN A 2 -7.49 -15.78 -1.99
N THR A 3 -7.66 -14.48 -2.24
CA THR A 3 -7.03 -13.80 -3.39
C THR A 3 -5.60 -13.38 -3.05
N PHE A 4 -4.80 -13.11 -4.09
CA PHE A 4 -3.43 -12.67 -3.91
C PHE A 4 -3.35 -11.34 -3.14
N ASP A 5 -4.24 -10.40 -3.46
CA ASP A 5 -4.33 -9.09 -2.79
C ASP A 5 -4.67 -9.21 -1.30
N GLN A 6 -5.51 -10.17 -0.91
CA GLN A 6 -5.77 -10.46 0.51
C GLN A 6 -4.52 -10.98 1.24
N SER A 7 -3.66 -11.71 0.54
CA SER A 7 -2.40 -12.21 1.08
C SER A 7 -1.39 -11.07 1.22
N LEU A 8 -1.28 -10.19 0.22
CA LEU A 8 -0.45 -8.97 0.28
C LEU A 8 -0.89 -8.05 1.41
N LEU A 9 -2.21 -7.81 1.55
CA LEU A 9 -2.77 -7.02 2.64
C LEU A 9 -2.36 -7.61 4.00
N LYS A 10 -2.51 -8.92 4.17
CA LYS A 10 -2.14 -9.59 5.42
C LYS A 10 -0.65 -9.50 5.72
N LEU A 11 0.21 -9.72 4.73
CA LEU A 11 1.67 -9.58 4.86
C LEU A 11 2.06 -8.15 5.23
N TYR A 12 1.42 -7.15 4.62
CA TYR A 12 1.63 -5.74 4.96
C TYR A 12 1.21 -5.45 6.41
N MET A 13 0.05 -5.94 6.83
CA MET A 13 -0.45 -5.76 8.21
C MET A 13 0.37 -6.49 9.27
N ASP A 14 1.04 -7.57 8.89
CA ASP A 14 1.98 -8.30 9.74
C ASP A 14 3.36 -7.60 9.79
N GLY A 15 3.57 -6.57 8.97
CA GLY A 15 4.83 -5.84 8.87
C GLY A 15 5.93 -6.62 8.12
N LEU A 16 5.54 -7.66 7.36
CA LEU A 16 6.48 -8.52 6.62
C LEU A 16 6.93 -7.90 5.29
N ILE A 17 6.09 -7.02 4.71
CA ILE A 17 6.40 -6.30 3.47
C ILE A 17 6.07 -4.82 3.63
N HIS A 18 6.82 -3.96 2.93
CA HIS A 18 6.55 -2.53 2.90
C HIS A 18 5.35 -2.22 2.00
N TYR A 19 4.72 -1.07 2.23
CA TYR A 19 3.57 -0.59 1.47
C TYR A 19 3.85 -0.52 -0.05
N GLU A 20 5.03 -0.03 -0.44
CA GLU A 20 5.44 0.03 -1.85
C GLU A 20 5.60 -1.37 -2.47
N ASP A 21 6.19 -2.32 -1.75
CA ASP A 21 6.34 -3.71 -2.22
C ASP A 21 4.98 -4.40 -2.39
N ALA A 22 4.06 -4.17 -1.44
CA ALA A 22 2.70 -4.67 -1.51
C ALA A 22 1.96 -4.13 -2.74
N LEU A 23 2.04 -2.82 -3.00
CA LEU A 23 1.45 -2.21 -4.19
C LEU A 23 2.09 -2.72 -5.48
N ARG A 24 3.41 -2.91 -5.51
CA ARG A 24 4.10 -3.38 -6.72
C ARG A 24 3.69 -4.79 -7.13
N GLY A 25 3.33 -5.63 -6.17
CA GLY A 25 2.81 -6.97 -6.40
C GLY A 25 1.30 -7.02 -6.66
N ALA A 26 0.54 -5.98 -6.34
CA ALA A 26 -0.91 -5.98 -6.47
C ALA A 26 -1.35 -6.04 -7.93
N ASP A 27 -2.41 -6.82 -8.21
CA ASP A 27 -3.03 -6.85 -9.54
C ASP A 27 -3.69 -5.49 -9.85
N SER A 28 -4.29 -4.88 -8.82
CA SER A 28 -4.77 -3.51 -8.84
C SER A 28 -4.24 -2.72 -7.64
N GLN A 29 -3.26 -1.86 -7.90
CA GLN A 29 -2.67 -0.96 -6.89
C GLN A 29 -3.74 -0.11 -6.17
N ASN A 30 -4.75 0.34 -6.92
CA ASN A 30 -5.78 1.20 -6.36
C ASN A 30 -6.70 0.45 -5.39
N ASP A 31 -7.09 -0.77 -5.72
CA ASP A 31 -7.90 -1.62 -4.84
C ASP A 31 -7.13 -2.03 -3.58
N LEU A 32 -5.86 -2.42 -3.71
CA LEU A 32 -5.05 -2.76 -2.55
C LEU A 32 -4.81 -1.54 -1.66
N ARG A 33 -4.54 -0.37 -2.23
CA ARG A 33 -4.42 0.89 -1.49
C ARG A 33 -5.70 1.21 -0.71
N LEU A 34 -6.86 1.05 -1.33
CA LEU A 34 -8.14 1.27 -0.66
C LEU A 34 -8.34 0.25 0.47
N ALA A 35 -8.05 -1.03 0.23
CA ALA A 35 -8.16 -2.09 1.23
C ALA A 35 -7.26 -1.84 2.45
N ILE A 36 -5.98 -1.48 2.20
CA ILE A 36 -5.02 -1.10 3.25
C ILE A 36 -5.57 0.08 4.05
N LYS A 37 -6.05 1.13 3.39
CA LYS A 37 -6.61 2.31 4.04
C LYS A 37 -7.82 1.99 4.92
N MET A 38 -8.77 1.19 4.42
CA MET A 38 -9.97 0.81 5.18
C MET A 38 -9.62 0.00 6.43
N GLU A 39 -8.64 -0.89 6.32
CA GLU A 39 -8.19 -1.72 7.43
C GLU A 39 -7.33 -0.94 8.43
N CYS A 40 -6.50 0.00 7.96
CA CYS A 40 -5.78 0.97 8.80
C CYS A 40 -6.77 1.81 9.62
N LEU A 41 -7.79 2.37 8.95
CA LEU A 41 -8.86 3.13 9.59
C LEU A 41 -9.61 2.30 10.63
N ARG A 42 -9.89 1.02 10.35
CA ARG A 42 -10.54 0.11 11.30
C ARG A 42 -9.69 -0.13 12.55
N ARG A 43 -8.36 -0.20 12.39
CA ARG A 43 -7.41 -0.43 13.50
C ARG A 43 -6.92 0.84 14.18
N GLY A 44 -7.26 2.02 13.67
CA GLY A 44 -6.74 3.31 14.14
C GLY A 44 -5.26 3.52 13.83
N LEU A 45 -4.73 2.82 12.83
CA LEU A 45 -3.35 2.91 12.37
C LEU A 45 -3.20 4.03 11.31
N GLU A 46 -2.01 4.63 11.22
CA GLU A 46 -1.69 5.70 10.28
C GLU A 46 -1.69 5.23 8.82
N ASP A 47 -2.17 6.07 7.89
CA ASP A 47 -2.26 5.73 6.47
C ASP A 47 -0.86 5.75 5.82
N PRO A 48 -0.33 4.59 5.38
CA PRO A 48 1.01 4.50 4.79
C PRO A 48 1.06 5.11 3.36
N GLY A 49 -0.08 5.21 2.68
CA GLY A 49 -0.17 5.72 1.32
C GLY A 49 0.12 7.20 1.21
N ALA A 50 0.07 7.93 2.32
CA ALA A 50 0.40 9.35 2.38
C ALA A 50 1.91 9.64 2.16
N GLN A 51 2.82 8.72 2.48
CA GLN A 51 4.27 8.95 2.35
C GLN A 51 4.81 8.67 0.94
N SER A 52 4.23 7.70 0.23
CA SER A 52 4.70 7.26 -1.10
C SER A 52 4.42 8.21 -2.27
N ASP A 53 3.65 9.29 -2.07
CA ASP A 53 3.36 10.29 -3.12
C ASP A 53 4.45 11.39 -3.22
N GLY A 54 5.41 11.41 -2.29
CA GLY A 54 6.34 12.53 -2.09
C GLY A 54 7.56 12.63 -3.03
N GLU A 55 7.98 11.55 -3.71
CA GLU A 55 9.32 11.50 -4.34
C GLU A 55 9.33 11.52 -5.88
N ARG A 56 8.22 11.88 -6.52
CA ARG A 56 8.16 12.05 -8.00
C ARG A 56 7.92 13.49 -8.45
N GLN A 57 8.23 14.47 -7.60
CA GLN A 57 8.41 15.85 -8.06
C GLN A 57 9.70 15.94 -8.87
N TRP A 58 9.55 15.78 -10.20
CA TRP A 58 10.30 16.48 -11.24
C TRP A 58 11.62 17.11 -10.80
N ARG A 59 12.67 16.29 -10.72
CA ARG A 59 14.03 16.82 -10.85
C ARG A 59 14.22 17.23 -12.31
N ILE A 60 13.66 18.39 -12.65
CA ILE A 60 14.00 19.19 -13.82
C ILE A 60 15.53 19.30 -13.88
N GLN A 61 16.13 18.83 -14.96
CA GLN A 61 17.40 19.34 -15.44
C GLN A 61 17.21 19.78 -16.89
N SER A 62 17.81 20.94 -17.15
CA SER A 62 17.58 21.92 -18.22
C SER A 62 17.61 21.41 -19.65
#